data_AF-E4KNA2-F1
#
_entry.id   AF-E4KNA2-F1
#
_cell.length_a   1.000
_cell.length_b   1.000
_cell.length_c   1.000
_cell.angle_alpha   90.00
_cell.angle_beta   90.00
_cell.angle_gamma   90.00
#
_symmetry.space_group_name_H-M   'P 1'
#
loop_
_entity.id
_entity.type
_entity.pdbx_description
1 polymer ?
#
loop_
_entity_poly.entity_id
_entity_poly.type
_entity_poly.pdbx_seq_one_letter_code
_entity_poly.pdbx_strand_id
1 'polypeptide(L)' 'MPEKLINVIKYKNPRCITSIEQEIVHEYRLVDKEAKIYRCVYCGAEYAVK' A
#
# COMPACT_ATOMS: atom_id res chain seq x y z
N MET A 1 -2.34 -5.72 -14.54
CA MET A 1 -2.28 -5.44 -13.08
C MET A 1 -2.98 -4.12 -12.82
N PRO A 2 -3.76 -4.00 -11.73
CA PRO A 2 -4.43 -2.75 -11.37
C PRO A 2 -3.40 -1.68 -10.97
N GLU A 3 -3.64 -0.43 -11.35
CA GLU A 3 -2.72 0.67 -11.04
C GLU A 3 -2.81 1.14 -9.59
N LYS A 4 -3.92 0.83 -8.93
CA LYS A 4 -4.18 1.15 -7.52
C LYS A 4 -4.81 -0.04 -6.81
N LEU A 5 -4.43 -0.25 -5.55
CA LEU A 5 -5.04 -1.22 -4.64
C LEU A 5 -5.56 -0.48 -3.42
N ILE A 6 -6.85 -0.60 -3.14
CA ILE A 6 -7.53 0.09 -2.05
C ILE A 6 -8.14 -0.95 -1.12
N ASN A 7 -7.78 -0.91 0.16
CA ASN A 7 -8.29 -1.78 1.21
C ASN A 7 -8.09 -3.30 0.97
N VAL A 8 -7.17 -3.68 0.07
CA VAL A 8 -6.86 -5.08 -0.25
C VAL A 8 -5.72 -5.61 0.65
N ILE A 9 -4.69 -4.78 0.87
CA ILE A 9 -3.50 -5.15 1.64
C ILE A 9 -3.68 -4.67 3.08
N LYS A 10 -3.74 -5.63 4.03
CA LYS A 10 -3.78 -5.35 5.47
C LYS A 10 -2.36 -5.42 6.05
N TYR A 11 -1.57 -4.38 5.78
CA TYR A 11 -0.22 -4.26 6.29
C TYR A 11 -0.19 -3.27 7.46
N LYS A 12 0.28 -3.67 8.64
CA LYS A 12 0.35 -2.80 9.81
C LYS A 12 1.78 -2.26 9.98
N ASN A 13 2.08 -1.16 9.30
CA ASN A 13 3.28 -0.40 9.59
C ASN A 13 2.99 0.61 10.69
N PRO A 14 3.64 0.51 11.87
CA PRO A 14 3.40 1.44 12.97
C PRO A 14 3.70 2.91 12.63
N ARG A 15 4.45 3.17 11.54
CA ARG A 15 4.72 4.53 11.03
C ARG A 15 3.69 5.03 10.01
N CYS A 16 2.71 4.23 9.64
CA CYS A 16 1.71 4.58 8.63
C CYS A 16 0.42 5.09 9.30
N ILE A 17 -0.14 6.18 8.76
CA ILE A 17 -1.35 6.81 9.31
C ILE A 17 -2.55 5.85 9.36
N THR A 18 -2.65 4.93 8.41
CA THR A 18 -3.66 3.86 8.33
C THR A 18 -3.58 2.82 9.47
N SER A 19 -2.48 2.82 10.24
CA SER A 19 -2.36 2.00 11.45
C SER A 19 -2.68 2.78 12.73
N ILE A 20 -2.76 4.11 12.65
CA ILE A 20 -3.06 5.02 13.76
C ILE A 20 -4.55 5.37 13.73
N GLU A 21 -5.06 5.78 12.57
CA GLU A 21 -6.43 6.22 12.34
C GLU A 21 -7.30 5.07 11.81
N GLN A 22 -8.46 4.84 12.43
CA GLN A 22 -9.36 3.70 12.10
C GLN A 22 -10.17 3.89 10.82
N GLU A 23 -10.38 5.13 10.38
CA GLU A 23 -11.23 5.47 9.23
C GLU A 23 -10.45 5.58 7.92
N ILE A 24 -9.12 5.46 7.95
CA ILE A 24 -8.29 5.57 6.76
C ILE A 24 -7.95 4.19 6.20
N VAL A 25 -8.43 3.92 4.99
CA VAL A 25 -8.12 2.69 4.28
C VAL A 25 -6.73 2.72 3.67
N HIS A 26 -6.11 1.55 3.59
CA HIS A 26 -4.82 1.39 2.91
C HIS A 26 -4.96 1.61 1.41
N GLU A 27 -4.22 2.57 0.87
CA GLU A 27 -4.10 2.80 -0.57
C GLU A 27 -2.66 2.58 -1.02
N TYR A 28 -2.51 1.83 -2.12
CA TYR A 28 -1.25 1.52 -2.75
C TYR A 28 -1.31 1.85 -4.23
N ARG A 29 -0.22 2.42 -4.76
CA ARG A 29 -0.05 2.69 -6.19
C ARG A 29 0.98 1.75 -6.80
N LEU A 30 0.73 1.29 -8.01
CA LEU A 30 1.70 0.52 -8.78
C LEU A 30 2.86 1.43 -9.18
N VAL A 31 4.08 1.05 -8.80
CA VAL A 31 5.30 1.77 -9.18
C VAL A 31 6.14 1.01 -10.18
N ASP A 32 6.08 -0.32 -10.15
CA ASP A 32 6.79 -1.17 -11.10
C ASP A 32 5.89 -2.33 -11.54
N LYS A 33 5.59 -2.39 -12.85
CA LYS A 33 4.72 -3.43 -13.43
C LYS A 33 5.45 -4.75 -13.61
N GLU A 34 6.74 -4.73 -13.88
CA GLU A 34 7.56 -5.92 -14.17
C GLU A 34 7.92 -6.63 -12.87
N ALA A 35 8.41 -5.88 -11.88
CA ALA A 35 8.71 -6.37 -10.53
C ALA A 35 7.48 -6.47 -9.61
N LYS A 36 6.30 -6.05 -10.10
CA LYS A 36 5.02 -6.07 -9.37
C LYS A 36 5.07 -5.36 -8.02
N ILE A 37 5.75 -4.22 -7.97
CA ILE A 37 5.95 -3.44 -6.75
C ILE A 37 4.86 -2.39 -6.63
N TYR A 38 4.17 -2.41 -5.49
CA TYR A 38 3.23 -1.38 -5.08
C TYR A 38 3.83 -0.54 -3.96
N ARG A 39 3.52 0.75 -3.95
CA ARG A 39 3.98 1.67 -2.92
C ARG A 39 2.80 2.27 -2.17
N CYS A 40 2.84 2.24 -0.84
CA CYS A 40 1.84 2.88 0.00
C CYS A 40 1.88 4.40 -0.22
N VAL A 41 0.72 5.01 -0.45
CA VAL A 41 0.63 6.46 -0.70
C VAL A 41 0.93 7.30 0.55
N TYR A 42 0.79 6.72 1.75
CA TYR A 42 0.96 7.43 3.01
C TYR A 42 2.39 7.34 3.56
N CYS A 43 2.91 6.13 3.75
CA CYS A 43 4.23 5.92 4.36
C CYS A 43 5.34 5.60 3.35
N GLY A 44 5.01 5.47 2.06
CA GLY A 44 5.98 5.15 1.02
C GLY A 44 6.53 3.73 1.07
N ALA A 45 6.00 2.86 1.95
CA ALA A 45 6.42 1.46 2.07
C ALA A 45 6.14 0.69 0.78
N GLU A 46 7.11 -0.11 0.35
CA GLU A 46 7.01 -0.95 -0.84
C GLU A 46 6.47 -2.34 -0.48
N TYR A 47 5.59 -2.85 -1.32
CA TYR A 47 4.98 -4.15 -1.21
C TYR A 47 5.13 -4.87 -2.56
N ALA A 48 6.00 -5.87 -2.59
CA ALA A 48 6.19 -6.72 -3.76
C ALA A 48 5.15 -7.86 -3.75
N VAL A 49 4.35 -7.95 -4.80
CA VAL A 49 3.40 -9.06 -4.99
C VAL A 49 4.17 -10.24 -5.59
N LYS A 50 4.32 -11.33 -4.83
CA LYS A 50 4.87 -12.59 -5.33
C LYS A 50 3.84 -13.32 -6.19
#